data_AF-A0A6M0Q8P1-F1
#
_entry.id   AF-A0A6M0Q8P1-F1
#
_cell.length_a   1.000
_cell.length_b   1.000
_cell.length_c   1.000
_cell.angle_alpha   90.00
_cell.angle_beta   90.00
_cell.angle_gamma   90.00
#
_symmetry.space_group_name_H-M   'P 1'
#
loop_
_entity.id
_entity.type
_entity.pdbx_description
1 polymer ?
#
loop_
_entity_poly.entity_id
_entity_poly.type
_entity_poly.pdbx_seq_one_letter_code
_entity_poly.pdbx_strand_id
1 'polypeptide(L)'
;MKWKLRIPMMLFIFGLVSGIYQYNPNIIIFKESYILNSLQYLASIGIPIYLCEKTGLNEKRVHFSIGIILIILGLLIDYSTM
;
A
#
# COMPACT_ATOMS: atom_id res chain seq x y z
N MET A 1 8.50 -22.41 6.08
CA MET A 1 8.68 -21.29 7.04
C MET A 1 7.45 -20.39 7.01
N LYS A 2 6.90 -20.08 8.18
CA LYS A 2 5.67 -19.28 8.34
C LYS A 2 6.06 -17.87 8.81
N TRP A 3 5.78 -16.84 8.01
CA TRP A 3 6.12 -15.44 8.30
C TRP A 3 4.85 -14.64 8.60
N LYS A 4 4.96 -13.62 9.47
CA LYS A 4 3.85 -12.70 9.73
C LYS A 4 3.67 -11.80 8.52
N LEU A 5 2.44 -11.72 7.99
CA LEU A 5 2.12 -10.96 6.77
C LEU A 5 2.23 -9.43 6.94
N ARG A 6 2.43 -8.94 8.17
CA ARG A 6 2.42 -7.51 8.51
C ARG A 6 3.37 -6.65 7.68
N ILE A 7 4.65 -7.01 7.65
CA ILE A 7 5.67 -6.25 6.92
C ILE A 7 5.45 -6.35 5.39
N PRO A 8 5.24 -7.56 4.81
CA PRO A 8 4.91 -7.69 3.40
C PRO A 8 3.68 -6.88 2.94
N MET A 9 2.60 -6.87 3.74
CA MET A 9 1.39 -6.10 3.39
C MET A 9 1.63 -4.60 3.45
N MET A 10 2.35 -4.10 4.46
CA MET A 10 2.65 -2.66 4.53
C MET A 10 3.44 -2.21 3.30
N LEU A 11 4.49 -2.94 2.92
CA LEU A 11 5.29 -2.64 1.73
C LEU A 11 4.46 -2.68 0.44
N PHE A 12 3.59 -3.67 0.31
CA PHE A 12 2.68 -3.76 -0.83
C PHE A 12 1.74 -2.55 -0.91
N ILE A 13 1.12 -2.16 0.20
CA ILE A 13 0.21 -1.00 0.25
C ILE A 13 0.95 0.29 -0.10
N PHE A 14 2.18 0.48 0.39
CA PHE A 14 2.98 1.65 0.02
C PHE A 14 3.25 1.71 -1.48
N GLY A 15 3.70 0.61 -2.10
CA GLY A 15 3.94 0.55 -3.55
C GLY A 15 2.67 0.74 -4.38
N LEU A 16 1.55 0.16 -3.94
CA LEU A 16 0.26 0.25 -4.63
C LEU A 16 -0.28 1.70 -4.58
N VAL A 17 -0.26 2.33 -3.41
CA VAL A 17 -0.74 3.73 -3.27
C VAL A 17 0.18 4.69 -4.01
N SER A 18 1.50 4.53 -3.90
CA SER A 18 2.48 5.31 -4.67
C SER A 18 2.23 5.19 -6.18
N GLY A 19 2.11 3.96 -6.69
CA GLY A 19 1.79 3.69 -8.09
C GLY A 19 0.48 4.35 -8.51
N ILE A 20 -0.63 4.18 -7.78
CA ILE A 20 -1.91 4.83 -8.14
C ILE A 20 -1.78 6.36 -8.23
N TYR A 21 -1.05 6.97 -7.29
CA TYR A 21 -0.84 8.42 -7.28
C TYR A 21 0.01 8.90 -8.46
N GLN A 22 1.02 8.11 -8.87
CA GLN A 22 1.86 8.41 -10.04
C GLN A 22 1.11 8.18 -11.36
N TYR A 23 0.32 7.11 -11.48
CA TYR A 23 -0.40 6.75 -12.71
C TYR A 23 -1.40 7.82 -13.12
N ASN A 24 -2.15 8.30 -12.13
CA ASN A 24 -3.32 9.11 -12.39
C ASN A 24 -3.38 10.26 -11.38
N PRO A 25 -2.63 11.35 -11.63
CA PRO A 25 -2.60 12.51 -10.74
C PRO A 25 -3.97 13.20 -10.61
N ASN A 26 -4.95 12.86 -11.44
CA ASN A 26 -6.32 13.35 -11.38
C ASN A 26 -7.17 12.72 -10.26
N ILE A 27 -6.69 11.66 -9.60
CA ILE A 27 -7.37 11.07 -8.44
C ILE A 27 -7.21 11.97 -7.20
N ILE A 28 -6.24 12.89 -7.22
CA ILE A 28 -6.05 13.90 -6.16
C ILE A 28 -7.19 14.91 -6.27
N ILE A 29 -8.05 14.94 -5.26
CA ILE A 29 -9.23 15.82 -5.19
C ILE A 29 -8.76 17.23 -4.79
N PHE A 30 -7.80 17.32 -3.87
CA PHE A 30 -7.31 18.57 -3.32
C PHE A 30 -5.94 18.95 -3.89
N LYS A 31 -5.87 19.25 -5.19
CA LYS A 31 -4.60 19.65 -5.83
C LYS A 31 -4.07 21.01 -5.36
N GLU A 32 -4.98 21.94 -5.04
CA GLU A 32 -4.60 23.33 -4.74
C GLU A 32 -4.10 23.55 -3.30
N SER A 33 -4.47 22.66 -2.37
CA SER A 33 -4.10 22.77 -0.96
C SER A 33 -3.10 21.68 -0.58
N TYR A 34 -1.83 22.06 -0.38
CA TYR A 34 -0.74 21.15 0.00
C TYR A 34 -1.05 20.32 1.26
N ILE A 35 -1.71 20.92 2.25
CA ILE A 35 -2.09 20.25 3.50
C ILE A 35 -3.13 19.16 3.26
N LEU A 36 -4.17 19.48 2.48
CA LEU A 36 -5.26 18.53 2.18
C LEU A 36 -4.77 17.40 1.26
N ASN A 37 -3.88 17.71 0.31
CA ASN A 37 -3.25 16.69 -0.54
C ASN A 37 -2.44 15.68 0.30
N SER A 38 -1.60 16.18 1.21
CA SER A 38 -0.80 15.33 2.11
C SER A 38 -1.69 14.48 3.02
N LEU A 39 -2.78 15.06 3.54
CA LEU A 39 -3.76 14.34 4.35
C LEU A 39 -4.45 13.24 3.54
N GLN A 40 -4.82 13.50 2.28
CA GLN A 40 -5.42 12.53 1.38
C GLN A 40 -4.46 11.37 1.08
N TYR A 41 -3.17 11.67 0.87
CA TYR A 41 -2.14 10.65 0.68
C TYR A 41 -1.95 9.77 1.93
N LEU A 42 -1.87 10.38 3.11
CA LEU A 42 -1.77 9.62 4.36
C LEU A 42 -3.03 8.79 4.62
N ALA A 43 -4.22 9.33 4.32
CA ALA A 43 -5.47 8.61 4.46
C ALA A 43 -5.56 7.40 3.50
N SER A 44 -5.14 7.57 2.25
CA SER A 44 -5.15 6.50 1.24
C SER A 44 -4.19 5.35 1.56
N ILE A 45 -3.13 5.59 2.33
CA ILE A 45 -2.28 4.53 2.91
C ILE A 45 -2.91 3.97 4.20
N GLY A 46 -3.38 4.85 5.08
CA GLY A 46 -3.87 4.49 6.41
C GLY A 46 -5.14 3.64 6.37
N ILE A 47 -6.09 3.93 5.47
CA ILE A 47 -7.35 3.20 5.34
C ILE A 47 -7.12 1.71 5.02
N PRO A 48 -6.37 1.34 3.97
CA PRO A 48 -6.13 -0.07 3.66
C PRO A 48 -5.31 -0.78 4.76
N ILE A 49 -4.33 -0.11 5.38
CA ILE A 49 -3.60 -0.69 6.53
C ILE A 49 -4.56 -0.97 7.68
N TYR A 50 -5.42 -0.01 8.02
CA TYR A 50 -6.42 -0.15 9.08
C TYR A 50 -7.41 -1.29 8.76
N LEU A 51 -7.85 -1.43 7.51
CA LEU A 51 -8.71 -2.54 7.09
C LEU A 51 -7.99 -3.90 7.27
N CYS A 52 -6.73 -3.99 6.88
CA CYS A 52 -5.90 -5.19 7.04
C CYS A 52 -5.63 -5.54 8.53
N GLU A 53 -5.53 -4.53 9.40
CA GLU A 53 -5.44 -4.72 10.84
C GLU A 53 -6.78 -5.20 11.42
N LYS A 54 -7.89 -4.54 11.06
CA LYS A 54 -9.23 -4.87 11.55
C LYS A 54 -9.71 -6.27 11.13
N THR A 55 -9.30 -6.72 9.96
CA THR A 55 -9.62 -8.08 9.44
C THR A 55 -8.72 -9.18 10.00
N GLY A 56 -7.73 -8.84 10.84
CA GLY A 56 -6.78 -9.82 11.40
C GLY A 56 -5.84 -10.44 10.36
N LEU A 57 -5.82 -9.91 9.13
CA LEU A 57 -4.92 -10.36 8.06
C LEU A 57 -3.45 -10.16 8.44
N ASN A 58 -3.15 -9.15 9.27
CA ASN A 58 -1.80 -8.85 9.75
C ASN A 58 -1.17 -9.98 10.59
N GLU A 59 -2.00 -10.73 11.31
CA GLU A 59 -1.55 -11.81 12.19
C GLU A 59 -1.53 -13.18 11.50
N LYS A 60 -2.11 -13.28 10.29
CA LYS A 60 -2.07 -14.51 9.52
C LYS A 60 -0.63 -14.87 9.17
N ARG A 61 -0.29 -16.12 9.49
CA ARG A 61 1.00 -16.74 9.19
C ARG A 61 0.91 -17.38 7.82
N VAL A 62 1.44 -16.70 6.81
CA VAL A 62 1.55 -17.23 5.43
C VAL A 62 2.91 -17.86 5.18
N HIS A 63 2.98 -18.64 4.11
CA HIS A 63 4.26 -19.07 3.55
C HIS A 63 5.09 -17.85 3.15
N PHE A 64 6.39 -17.90 3.45
CA PHE A 64 7.36 -16.84 3.14
C PHE A 64 7.35 -16.42 1.66
N SER A 65 7.14 -17.37 0.74
CA SER A 65 6.99 -17.12 -0.70
C SER A 65 5.85 -16.15 -1.02
N ILE A 66 4.72 -16.24 -0.33
CA ILE A 66 3.57 -15.35 -0.53
C ILE A 66 3.91 -13.91 -0.12
N GLY A 67 4.66 -13.75 0.97
CA GLY A 67 5.12 -12.43 1.41
C GLY A 67 6.06 -11.77 0.39
N ILE A 68 7.00 -12.54 -0.16
CA ILE A 68 7.90 -12.06 -1.22
C ILE A 68 7.14 -11.67 -2.48
N ILE A 69 6.19 -12.50 -2.92
CA ILE A 69 5.37 -12.20 -4.10
C ILE A 69 4.60 -10.90 -3.91
N LEU A 70 4.05 -10.66 -2.71
CA LEU A 70 3.38 -9.39 -2.39
C LEU A 70 4.32 -8.18 -2.51
N ILE A 71 5.54 -8.28 -1.96
CA ILE A 71 6.52 -7.19 -2.01
C ILE A 71 6.93 -6.91 -3.45
N ILE A 72 7.20 -7.97 -4.23
CA ILE A 72 7.56 -7.86 -5.65
C ILE A 72 6.42 -7.24 -6.45
N LEU A 73 5.17 -7.62 -6.19
CA LEU A 73 3.99 -7.01 -6.84
C LEU A 73 3.90 -5.51 -6.53
N GLY A 74 4.10 -5.12 -5.27
CA GLY A 74 4.07 -3.70 -4.88
C GLY A 74 5.16 -2.88 -5.59
N LEU A 75 6.37 -3.44 -5.67
CA LEU A 75 7.49 -2.84 -6.40
C LEU A 75 7.25 -2.77 -7.91
N LEU A 76 6.68 -3.82 -8.51
CA LEU A 76 6.38 -3.84 -9.94
C LEU A 76 5.30 -2.82 -10.31
N ILE A 77 4.30 -2.65 -9.45
CA ILE A 77 3.27 -1.62 -9.63
C ILE A 77 3.93 -0.24 -9.59
N ASP A 78 4.72 0.05 -8.55
CA ASP A 78 5.43 1.33 -8.45
C ASP A 78 6.35 1.58 -9.67
N TYR A 79 7.18 0.59 -10.04
CA TYR A 79 8.09 0.69 -11.18
C TYR A 79 7.39 0.84 -12.54
N SER A 80 6.28 0.12 -12.76
CA SER A 80 5.53 0.22 -14.02
C SER A 80 4.81 1.55 -14.17
N THR A 81 4.66 2.29 -13.08
CA THR A 81 3.93 3.55 -13.05
C THR A 81 4.83 4.78 -12.96
N MET A 82 6.14 4.54 -12.77
CA MET A 82 7.20 5.53 -12.85
C MET A 82 7.51 5.88 -14.30
#